data_AF-A0A9K3NBW1-F1
#
_entry.id   AF-A0A9K3NBW1-F1
#
_cell.length_a   1.000
_cell.length_b   1.000
_cell.length_c   1.000
_cell.angle_alpha   90.00
_cell.angle_beta   90.00
_cell.angle_gamma   90.00
#
_symmetry.space_group_name_H-M   'P 1'
#
loop_
_entity.id
_entity.type
_entity.pdbx_description
1 polymer ?
#
loop_
_entity_poly.entity_id
_entity_poly.type
_entity_poly.pdbx_seq_one_letter_code
_entity_poly.pdbx_strand_id
1 'polypeptide(L)'
;MASPAFTQVYAALVAVVNTKFPQVGELLLRMITLRLRRAYKRNDKHQLVAAAKFIAHLVNQQVAHELIALELLTLLLENPTEDGVEVAVAFVAECGSVLQDLSPKGLHGIFERFRGILHEGAIDKRVQFLIEGLFALRKAKFQGHPAVRPELDLVELEDQITHQASLLDEMNAEDELVVFKLDPDFLENEKRYEDLKKTILGDEADGGDDDESSQKEEEEDGEQMRIADETETDLVNLRRSIYLTIMSSVDFEEAGHKLLQIKLGPGQEMELCTMLLECASQEKTYRRYYGLLGQKLCMINRVYQDKFEECFVQQYSMVHRLETNKLHNVAMFFAHLLGTDALPWHVLAYIWLGCRELSEHLGVQRLKERVSDPSLHADFESIFPRDSPKNTRFSINFFTSIGLGGITEELRGYLKSMHMQQSEEDPSDETHRKRQRKCC
;
A
#
# COMPACT_ATOMS: atom_id res chain seq x y z
N MET A 1 26.25 -2.20 -25.09
CA MET A 1 25.99 -2.63 -23.70
C MET A 1 27.12 -2.13 -22.82
N ALA A 2 27.12 -0.82 -22.54
CA ALA A 2 28.25 -0.18 -21.87
C ALA A 2 28.21 -0.36 -20.34
N SER A 3 27.04 -0.66 -19.76
CA SER A 3 26.91 -0.86 -18.31
C SER A 3 26.07 -2.10 -17.93
N PRO A 4 26.68 -3.30 -17.92
CA PRO A 4 26.01 -4.53 -17.47
C PRO A 4 25.68 -4.59 -15.97
N ALA A 5 26.12 -3.59 -15.19
CA ALA A 5 25.80 -3.46 -13.77
C ALA A 5 24.34 -3.04 -13.54
N PHE A 6 23.79 -2.20 -14.43
CA PHE A 6 22.42 -1.68 -14.34
C PHE A 6 21.39 -2.51 -15.12
N THR A 7 21.76 -3.69 -15.63
CA THR A 7 20.87 -4.51 -16.46
C THR A 7 19.53 -4.82 -15.79
N GLN A 8 19.50 -5.00 -14.47
CA GLN A 8 18.26 -5.21 -13.70
C GLN A 8 17.33 -3.99 -13.75
N VAL A 9 17.90 -2.79 -13.66
CA VAL A 9 17.17 -1.51 -13.76
C VAL A 9 16.64 -1.32 -15.18
N TYR A 10 17.47 -1.59 -16.20
CA TYR A 10 17.03 -1.50 -17.59
C TYR A 10 15.91 -2.49 -17.90
N ALA A 11 15.96 -3.71 -17.37
CA ALA A 11 14.89 -4.68 -17.54
C ALA A 11 13.58 -4.24 -16.85
N ALA A 12 13.67 -3.62 -15.67
CA ALA A 12 12.51 -3.07 -14.97
C ALA A 12 11.87 -1.93 -15.77
N LEU A 13 12.68 -1.01 -16.32
CA LEU A 13 12.19 0.06 -17.19
C LEU A 13 11.50 -0.52 -18.44
N VAL A 14 12.10 -1.53 -19.07
CA VAL A 14 11.50 -2.21 -20.22
C VAL A 14 10.17 -2.86 -19.83
N ALA A 15 10.07 -3.47 -18.64
CA ALA A 15 8.83 -4.06 -18.15
C ALA A 15 7.71 -3.00 -18.04
N VAL A 16 8.00 -1.84 -17.45
CA VAL A 16 7.04 -0.73 -17.34
C VAL A 16 6.62 -0.24 -18.72
N VAL A 17 7.57 0.04 -19.62
CA VAL A 17 7.27 0.48 -20.99
C VAL A 17 6.44 -0.56 -21.74
N ASN A 18 6.73 -1.84 -21.56
CA ASN A 18 6.08 -2.95 -22.23
C ASN A 18 4.59 -3.10 -21.86
N THR A 19 4.17 -2.64 -20.67
CA THR A 19 2.74 -2.59 -20.30
C THR A 19 1.92 -1.65 -21.19
N LYS A 20 2.54 -0.55 -21.66
CA LYS A 20 1.88 0.49 -22.46
C LYS A 20 2.18 0.37 -23.95
N PHE A 21 3.41 -0.06 -24.28
CA PHE A 21 3.90 -0.23 -25.65
C PHE A 21 4.48 -1.63 -25.85
N PRO A 22 3.64 -2.68 -25.98
CA PRO A 22 4.10 -4.05 -26.12
C PRO A 22 5.00 -4.26 -27.34
N GLN A 23 4.76 -3.50 -28.42
CA GLN A 23 5.55 -3.57 -29.64
C GLN A 23 7.01 -3.14 -29.40
N VAL A 24 7.24 -2.21 -28.47
CA VAL A 24 8.60 -1.77 -28.09
C VAL A 24 9.33 -2.87 -27.33
N GLY A 25 8.64 -3.55 -26.41
CA GLY A 25 9.19 -4.70 -25.70
C GLY A 25 9.52 -5.87 -26.64
N GLU A 26 8.61 -6.18 -27.57
CA GLU A 26 8.82 -7.21 -28.59
C GLU A 26 10.00 -6.87 -29.51
N LEU A 27 10.07 -5.64 -30.03
CA LEU A 27 11.17 -5.17 -30.88
C LEU A 27 12.52 -5.29 -30.15
N LEU A 28 12.58 -4.85 -28.89
CA LEU A 28 13.78 -4.94 -28.07
C LEU A 28 14.21 -6.40 -27.85
N LEU A 29 13.26 -7.31 -27.59
CA LEU A 29 13.54 -8.74 -27.46
C LEU A 29 14.08 -9.35 -28.77
N ARG A 30 13.53 -8.96 -29.93
CA ARG A 30 14.05 -9.36 -31.24
C ARG A 30 15.48 -8.86 -31.46
N MET A 31 15.73 -7.58 -31.20
CA MET A 31 17.04 -6.96 -31.34
C MET A 31 18.09 -7.63 -30.45
N ILE A 32 17.74 -7.93 -29.19
CA ILE A 32 18.69 -8.55 -28.26
C ILE A 32 19.00 -9.99 -28.62
N THR A 33 17.99 -10.73 -29.08
CA THR A 33 18.15 -12.10 -29.55
C THR A 33 19.07 -12.16 -30.77
N LEU A 34 18.91 -11.24 -31.72
CA LEU A 34 19.81 -11.11 -32.86
C LEU A 34 21.24 -10.74 -32.45
N ARG A 35 21.41 -9.82 -31.50
CA ARG A 35 22.73 -9.47 -30.96
C ARG A 35 23.41 -10.67 -30.29
N LEU A 36 22.65 -11.44 -29.50
CA LEU A 36 23.14 -12.67 -28.88
C LEU A 36 23.56 -13.71 -29.93
N ARG A 37 22.74 -13.97 -30.95
CA ARG A 37 23.10 -14.89 -32.05
C ARG A 37 24.36 -14.45 -32.79
N ARG A 38 24.50 -13.15 -33.08
CA ARG A 38 25.69 -12.58 -33.73
C ARG A 38 26.93 -12.72 -32.84
N ALA A 39 26.81 -12.44 -31.53
CA ALA A 39 27.90 -12.57 -30.57
C ALA A 39 28.37 -14.02 -30.43
N TYR A 40 27.42 -14.97 -30.33
CA TYR A 40 27.72 -16.41 -30.29
C TYR A 40 28.44 -16.87 -31.56
N LYS A 41 27.94 -16.52 -32.75
CA LYS A 41 28.57 -16.88 -34.03
C LYS A 41 29.97 -16.28 -34.22
N ARG A 42 30.21 -15.10 -33.66
CA ARG A 42 31.51 -14.40 -33.72
C ARG A 42 32.47 -14.79 -32.59
N ASN A 43 32.03 -15.64 -31.67
CA ASN A 43 32.74 -15.98 -30.45
C ASN A 43 33.15 -14.73 -29.62
N ASP A 44 32.31 -13.69 -29.61
CA ASP A 44 32.51 -12.48 -28.82
C ASP A 44 31.91 -12.69 -27.42
N LYS A 45 32.74 -13.17 -26.50
CA LYS A 45 32.36 -13.46 -25.11
C LYS A 45 31.78 -12.25 -24.41
N HIS A 46 32.37 -11.06 -24.57
CA HIS A 46 31.95 -9.88 -23.83
C HIS A 46 30.53 -9.46 -24.22
N GLN A 47 30.22 -9.45 -25.52
CA GLN A 47 28.86 -9.18 -26.00
C GLN A 47 27.89 -10.30 -25.64
N LEU A 48 28.34 -11.56 -25.70
CA LEU A 48 27.50 -12.71 -25.37
C LEU A 48 27.08 -12.69 -23.89
N VAL A 49 28.01 -12.45 -22.96
CA VAL A 49 27.72 -12.32 -21.52
C VAL A 49 26.72 -11.19 -21.28
N ALA A 50 26.94 -10.02 -21.88
CA ALA A 50 26.07 -8.87 -21.66
C ALA A 50 24.66 -9.08 -22.25
N ALA A 51 24.54 -9.72 -23.41
CA ALA A 51 23.26 -10.05 -24.02
C ALA A 51 22.52 -11.15 -23.27
N ALA A 52 23.22 -12.21 -22.87
CA ALA A 52 22.66 -13.26 -22.02
C ALA A 52 22.15 -12.65 -20.70
N LYS A 53 22.95 -11.81 -20.03
CA LYS A 53 22.51 -11.15 -18.79
C LYS A 53 21.24 -10.30 -18.99
N PHE A 54 21.10 -9.62 -20.12
CA PHE A 54 19.89 -8.83 -20.37
C PHE A 54 18.67 -9.72 -20.63
N ILE A 55 18.82 -10.79 -21.42
CA ILE A 55 17.75 -11.79 -21.59
C ILE A 55 17.34 -12.40 -20.25
N ALA A 56 18.30 -12.73 -19.37
CA ALA A 56 18.01 -13.28 -18.04
C ALA A 56 17.08 -12.36 -17.24
N HIS A 57 17.36 -11.05 -17.24
CA HIS A 57 16.52 -10.11 -16.51
C HIS A 57 15.20 -9.76 -17.21
N LEU A 58 15.12 -9.86 -18.55
CA LEU A 58 13.83 -9.77 -19.26
C LEU A 58 12.93 -10.97 -18.96
N VAL A 59 13.51 -12.17 -18.79
CA VAL A 59 12.78 -13.36 -18.32
C VAL A 59 12.37 -13.18 -16.86
N ASN A 60 13.25 -12.63 -16.01
CA ASN A 60 12.89 -12.37 -14.61
C ASN A 60 11.70 -11.42 -14.46
N GLN A 61 11.66 -10.37 -15.29
CA GLN A 61 10.57 -9.40 -15.34
C GLN A 61 9.36 -9.86 -16.19
N GLN A 62 9.34 -11.13 -16.64
CA GLN A 62 8.28 -11.72 -17.47
C GLN A 62 7.96 -10.96 -18.78
N VAL A 63 8.90 -10.14 -19.27
CA VAL A 63 8.82 -9.54 -20.60
C VAL A 63 9.08 -10.59 -21.69
N ALA A 64 9.98 -11.53 -21.42
CA ALA A 64 10.31 -12.63 -22.31
C ALA A 64 9.90 -13.97 -21.69
N HIS A 65 9.27 -14.83 -22.49
CA HIS A 65 8.91 -16.17 -22.06
C HIS A 65 10.17 -17.01 -21.76
N GLU A 66 10.14 -17.83 -20.70
CA GLU A 66 11.26 -18.64 -20.23
C GLU A 66 11.81 -19.66 -21.24
N LEU A 67 11.09 -19.92 -22.34
CA LEU A 67 11.56 -20.79 -23.42
C LEU A 67 12.87 -20.29 -24.04
N ILE A 68 13.04 -18.98 -24.22
CA ILE A 68 14.28 -18.42 -24.79
C ILE A 68 15.49 -18.68 -23.88
N ALA A 69 15.28 -18.69 -22.56
CA ALA A 69 16.33 -19.01 -21.60
C ALA A 69 16.75 -20.48 -21.69
N LEU A 70 15.79 -21.40 -21.84
CA LEU A 70 16.07 -22.83 -22.01
C LEU A 70 16.75 -23.14 -23.35
N GLU A 71 16.33 -22.50 -24.44
CA GLU A 71 16.98 -22.61 -25.74
C GLU A 71 18.42 -22.11 -25.69
N LEU A 72 18.67 -20.96 -25.05
CA LEU A 72 20.01 -20.41 -24.89
C LEU A 72 20.92 -21.35 -24.11
N LEU A 73 20.43 -21.88 -22.98
CA LEU A 73 21.19 -22.83 -22.18
C LEU A 73 21.48 -24.12 -22.93
N THR A 74 20.52 -24.60 -23.72
CA THR A 74 20.72 -25.78 -24.57
C THR A 74 21.80 -25.51 -25.62
N LEU A 75 21.77 -24.36 -26.28
CA LEU A 75 22.77 -23.96 -27.27
C LEU A 75 24.18 -23.86 -26.67
N LEU A 76 24.32 -23.25 -25.49
CA LEU A 76 25.61 -23.06 -24.81
C LEU A 76 26.19 -24.37 -24.28
N LEU A 77 25.34 -25.35 -23.92
CA LEU A 77 25.74 -26.61 -23.30
C LEU A 77 25.78 -27.80 -24.28
N GLU A 78 25.29 -27.65 -25.52
CA GLU A 78 25.33 -28.70 -26.54
C GLU A 78 26.77 -29.10 -26.89
N ASN A 79 27.65 -28.11 -27.06
CA ASN A 79 29.09 -28.29 -27.25
C ASN A 79 29.83 -27.49 -26.17
N PRO A 80 30.11 -28.10 -25.00
CA PRO A 80 30.60 -27.38 -23.84
C PRO A 80 32.02 -26.86 -24.05
N THR A 81 32.14 -25.58 -24.37
CA THR A 81 33.40 -24.83 -24.33
C THR A 81 33.56 -24.14 -22.98
N GLU A 82 34.80 -23.84 -22.56
CA GLU A 82 35.02 -23.17 -21.26
C GLU A 82 34.25 -21.85 -21.15
N ASP A 83 34.27 -21.04 -22.21
CA ASP A 83 33.53 -19.78 -22.27
C ASP A 83 32.02 -19.98 -22.31
N GLY A 84 31.52 -20.95 -23.09
CA GLY A 84 30.09 -21.25 -23.18
C GLY A 84 29.52 -21.72 -21.84
N VAL A 85 30.25 -22.57 -21.12
CA VAL A 85 29.85 -23.06 -19.80
C VAL A 85 29.88 -21.94 -18.76
N GLU A 86 30.89 -21.07 -18.78
CA GLU A 86 30.93 -19.91 -17.88
C GLU A 86 29.75 -18.95 -18.11
N VAL A 87 29.42 -18.64 -19.37
CA VAL A 87 28.25 -17.83 -19.73
C VAL A 87 26.97 -18.52 -19.24
N ALA A 88 26.85 -19.83 -19.44
CA ALA A 88 25.68 -20.59 -19.00
C ALA A 88 25.54 -20.58 -17.47
N VAL A 89 26.63 -20.76 -16.72
CA VAL A 89 26.62 -20.70 -15.26
C VAL A 89 26.18 -19.32 -14.78
N ALA A 90 26.76 -18.25 -15.33
CA ALA A 90 26.39 -16.87 -15.00
C ALA A 90 24.92 -16.59 -15.34
N PHE A 91 24.43 -17.07 -16.48
CA PHE A 91 23.05 -16.90 -16.92
C PHE A 91 22.06 -17.60 -15.98
N VAL A 92 22.32 -18.85 -15.57
CA VAL A 92 21.48 -19.56 -14.60
C VAL A 92 21.56 -18.91 -13.22
N ALA A 93 22.70 -18.34 -12.82
CA ALA A 93 22.78 -17.61 -11.56
C ALA A 93 21.85 -16.38 -11.52
N GLU A 94 21.58 -15.73 -12.65
CA GLU A 94 20.73 -14.54 -12.74
C GLU A 94 19.23 -14.87 -12.89
N CYS A 95 18.86 -15.90 -13.68
CA CYS A 95 17.44 -16.25 -13.93
C CYS A 95 16.98 -17.60 -13.37
N GLY A 96 17.86 -18.33 -12.69
CA GLY A 96 17.58 -19.68 -12.19
C GLY A 96 16.46 -19.74 -11.16
N SER A 97 16.27 -18.67 -10.37
CA SER A 97 15.13 -18.57 -9.45
C SER A 97 13.79 -18.60 -10.21
N VAL A 98 13.64 -17.78 -11.26
CA VAL A 98 12.40 -17.76 -12.07
C VAL A 98 12.21 -19.07 -12.82
N LEU A 99 13.28 -19.63 -13.40
CA LEU A 99 13.21 -20.93 -14.08
C LEU A 99 12.81 -22.06 -13.13
N GLN A 100 13.18 -21.97 -11.85
CA GLN A 100 12.79 -22.95 -10.84
C GLN A 100 11.29 -22.92 -10.57
N ASP A 101 10.68 -21.73 -10.61
CA ASP A 101 9.26 -21.54 -10.34
C ASP A 101 8.39 -21.81 -11.57
N LEU A 102 8.80 -21.31 -12.75
CA LEU A 102 8.03 -21.43 -14.00
C LEU A 102 8.24 -22.78 -14.71
N SER A 103 9.48 -23.25 -14.81
CA SER A 103 9.83 -24.47 -15.57
C SER A 103 10.82 -25.38 -14.82
N PRO A 104 10.40 -25.99 -13.69
CA PRO A 104 11.27 -26.80 -12.85
C PRO A 104 11.85 -28.03 -13.58
N LYS A 105 11.09 -28.59 -14.53
CA LYS A 105 11.54 -29.71 -15.38
C LYS A 105 12.60 -29.27 -16.39
N GLY A 106 12.41 -28.10 -17.03
CA GLY A 106 13.38 -27.52 -17.95
C GLY A 106 14.70 -27.24 -17.23
N LEU A 107 14.62 -26.55 -16.08
CA LEU A 107 15.80 -26.29 -15.25
C LEU A 107 16.49 -27.57 -14.78
N HIS A 108 15.73 -28.60 -14.37
CA HIS A 108 16.30 -29.89 -14.01
C HIS A 108 17.10 -30.51 -15.17
N GLY A 109 16.58 -30.48 -16.39
CA GLY A 109 17.30 -30.95 -17.58
C GLY A 109 18.63 -30.22 -17.82
N ILE A 110 18.66 -28.89 -17.61
CA ILE A 110 19.90 -28.11 -17.70
C ILE A 110 20.92 -28.55 -16.65
N PHE A 111 20.51 -28.79 -15.41
CA PHE A 111 21.42 -29.28 -14.37
C PHE A 111 21.92 -30.71 -14.62
N GLU A 112 21.14 -31.57 -15.26
CA GLU A 112 21.64 -32.88 -15.71
C GLU A 112 22.73 -32.72 -16.78
N ARG A 113 22.62 -31.74 -17.68
CA ARG A 113 23.69 -31.41 -18.63
C ARG A 113 24.96 -30.93 -17.93
N PHE A 114 24.86 -30.02 -16.97
CA PHE A 114 26.00 -29.59 -16.15
C PHE A 114 26.66 -30.77 -15.40
N ARG A 115 25.86 -31.72 -14.88
CA ARG A 115 26.40 -32.94 -14.24
C ARG A 115 27.15 -33.83 -15.24
N GLY A 116 26.62 -33.99 -16.45
CA GLY A 116 27.29 -34.72 -17.53
C GLY A 116 28.68 -34.15 -17.83
N ILE A 117 28.76 -32.82 -17.96
CA ILE A 117 30.02 -32.10 -18.22
C ILE A 117 31.04 -32.32 -17.08
N LEU A 118 30.60 -32.30 -15.81
CA LEU A 118 31.48 -32.59 -14.66
C LEU A 118 32.01 -34.03 -14.68
N HIS A 119 31.18 -35.01 -15.08
CA HIS A 119 31.55 -36.43 -15.09
C HIS A 119 32.47 -36.80 -16.27
N GLU A 120 32.32 -36.14 -17.42
CA GLU A 120 33.18 -36.36 -18.59
C GLU A 120 34.63 -35.93 -18.34
N GLY A 121 34.87 -35.02 -17.39
CA GLY A 121 36.20 -34.71 -16.85
C GLY A 121 37.15 -33.97 -17.80
N ALA A 122 36.68 -33.56 -18.98
CA ALA A 122 37.47 -32.86 -20.00
C ALA A 122 37.52 -31.32 -19.84
N ILE A 123 36.98 -30.78 -18.74
CA ILE A 123 36.92 -29.34 -18.46
C ILE A 123 37.96 -28.90 -17.44
N ASP A 124 38.45 -27.66 -17.57
CA ASP A 124 39.40 -27.06 -16.62
C ASP A 124 38.81 -26.95 -15.20
N LYS A 125 39.70 -26.96 -14.21
CA LYS A 125 39.35 -26.85 -12.78
C LYS A 125 38.50 -25.63 -12.48
N ARG A 126 38.75 -24.49 -13.15
CA ARG A 126 37.95 -23.28 -12.96
C ARG A 126 36.49 -23.51 -13.31
N VAL A 127 36.23 -24.16 -14.44
CA VAL A 127 34.86 -24.46 -14.90
C VAL A 127 34.19 -25.46 -13.96
N GLN A 128 34.94 -26.44 -13.44
CA GLN A 128 34.43 -27.36 -12.43
C GLN A 128 33.95 -26.61 -11.18
N PHE A 129 34.77 -25.71 -10.63
CA PHE A 129 34.39 -24.89 -9.48
C PHE A 129 33.15 -24.01 -9.75
N LEU A 130 33.02 -23.45 -10.95
CA LEU A 130 31.83 -22.66 -11.33
C LEU A 130 30.55 -23.51 -11.32
N ILE A 131 30.61 -24.72 -11.90
CA ILE A 131 29.46 -25.62 -11.90
C ILE A 131 29.12 -26.08 -10.48
N GLU A 132 30.10 -26.45 -9.67
CA GLU A 132 29.90 -26.83 -8.27
C GLU A 132 29.26 -25.69 -7.45
N GLY A 133 29.74 -24.45 -7.65
CA GLY A 133 29.13 -23.26 -7.07
C GLY A 133 27.67 -23.08 -7.48
N LEU A 134 27.33 -23.34 -8.74
CA LEU A 134 25.95 -23.30 -9.23
C LEU A 134 25.06 -24.37 -8.57
N PHE A 135 25.58 -25.59 -8.35
CA PHE A 135 24.84 -26.63 -7.61
C PHE A 135 24.60 -26.23 -6.15
N ALA A 136 25.57 -25.58 -5.50
CA ALA A 136 25.39 -25.04 -4.16
C ALA A 136 24.33 -23.93 -4.14
N LEU A 137 24.35 -23.02 -5.13
CA LEU A 137 23.35 -21.96 -5.28
C LEU A 137 21.93 -22.54 -5.46
N ARG A 138 21.77 -23.57 -6.30
CA ARG A 138 20.49 -24.29 -6.46
C ARG A 138 20.03 -24.94 -5.15
N LYS A 139 20.94 -25.58 -4.42
CA LYS A 139 20.63 -26.22 -3.12
C LYS A 139 20.15 -25.18 -2.09
N ALA A 140 20.71 -23.98 -2.14
CA ALA A 140 20.28 -22.82 -1.36
C ALA A 140 19.03 -22.11 -1.96
N LYS A 141 18.38 -22.69 -2.98
CA LYS A 141 17.22 -22.10 -3.67
C LYS A 141 17.47 -20.67 -4.18
N PHE A 142 18.66 -20.43 -4.75
CA PHE A 142 19.06 -19.13 -5.30
C PHE A 142 19.03 -17.98 -4.28
N GLN A 143 19.22 -18.28 -3.00
CA GLN A 143 19.31 -17.25 -1.96
C GLN A 143 20.41 -16.23 -2.28
N GLY A 144 20.06 -14.94 -2.23
CA GLY A 144 20.95 -13.83 -2.63
C GLY A 144 20.85 -13.44 -4.12
N HIS A 145 20.15 -14.24 -4.93
CA HIS A 145 19.87 -13.98 -6.34
C HIS A 145 18.34 -14.01 -6.59
N PRO A 146 17.58 -13.06 -6.00
CA PRO A 146 16.16 -12.99 -6.26
C PRO A 146 15.91 -12.69 -7.74
N ALA A 147 14.85 -13.29 -8.28
CA ALA A 147 14.36 -13.05 -9.64
C ALA A 147 14.28 -11.55 -9.97
N VAL A 148 13.42 -10.85 -9.22
CA VAL A 148 13.23 -9.40 -9.29
C VAL A 148 13.50 -8.86 -7.90
N ARG A 149 14.25 -7.76 -7.81
CA ARG A 149 14.43 -7.07 -6.53
C ARG A 149 13.12 -6.37 -6.16
N PRO A 150 12.74 -6.28 -4.88
CA PRO A 150 11.50 -5.61 -4.49
C PRO A 150 11.37 -4.17 -5.02
N GLU A 151 12.49 -3.44 -5.10
CA GLU A 151 12.56 -2.07 -5.63
C GLU A 151 12.31 -1.97 -7.15
N LEU A 152 12.42 -3.08 -7.87
CA LEU A 152 12.32 -3.17 -9.33
C LEU A 152 11.07 -3.93 -9.78
N ASP A 153 10.20 -4.31 -8.83
CA ASP A 153 8.92 -4.97 -9.07
C ASP A 153 7.83 -3.89 -9.23
N LEU A 154 7.83 -3.23 -10.40
CA LEU A 154 7.03 -2.04 -10.68
C LEU A 154 5.75 -2.34 -11.47
N VAL A 155 5.55 -3.58 -11.91
CA VAL A 155 4.45 -3.96 -12.79
C VAL A 155 3.65 -5.09 -12.15
N GLU A 156 2.36 -4.83 -11.89
CA GLU A 156 1.45 -5.84 -11.36
C GLU A 156 1.33 -7.03 -12.33
N LEU A 157 1.20 -8.25 -11.80
CA LEU A 157 1.20 -9.49 -12.58
C LEU A 157 0.12 -9.52 -13.69
N GLU A 158 -1.01 -8.85 -13.47
CA GLU A 158 -2.13 -8.80 -14.43
C GLU A 158 -1.83 -7.91 -15.65
N ASP A 159 -0.93 -6.94 -15.49
CA ASP A 159 -0.52 -6.01 -16.54
C ASP A 159 0.75 -6.48 -17.29
N GLN A 160 1.34 -7.60 -16.86
CA GLN A 160 2.54 -8.15 -17.50
C GLN A 160 2.21 -8.76 -18.86
N ILE A 161 2.97 -8.36 -19.88
CA ILE A 161 2.83 -8.86 -21.25
C ILE A 161 4.09 -9.62 -21.63
N THR A 162 3.97 -10.94 -21.73
CA THR A 162 5.09 -11.82 -22.05
C THR A 162 5.16 -12.13 -23.53
N HIS A 163 6.32 -11.86 -24.13
CA HIS A 163 6.58 -12.14 -25.54
C HIS A 163 7.26 -13.50 -25.70
N GLN A 164 6.79 -14.28 -26.67
CA GLN A 164 7.46 -15.50 -27.10
C GLN A 164 8.46 -15.16 -28.21
N ALA A 165 9.71 -15.57 -28.02
CA ALA A 165 10.77 -15.45 -29.02
C ALA A 165 11.61 -16.72 -29.01
N SER A 166 11.93 -17.26 -30.19
CA SER A 166 12.88 -18.36 -30.33
C SER A 166 14.22 -17.86 -30.91
N LEU A 167 15.32 -18.48 -30.49
CA LEU A 167 16.64 -18.27 -31.07
C LEU A 167 16.72 -18.73 -32.53
N LEU A 168 15.80 -19.57 -32.97
CA LEU A 168 15.76 -20.13 -34.33
C LEU A 168 15.01 -19.24 -35.33
N ASP A 169 14.16 -18.35 -34.85
CA ASP A 169 13.29 -17.54 -35.69
C ASP A 169 14.08 -16.63 -36.64
N GLU A 170 13.51 -16.37 -37.81
CA GLU A 170 13.96 -15.30 -38.70
C GLU A 170 13.44 -13.97 -38.16
N MET A 171 14.34 -13.18 -37.58
CA MET A 171 14.00 -11.90 -36.95
C MET A 171 14.56 -10.74 -37.77
N ASN A 172 13.76 -9.70 -37.95
CA ASN A 172 14.23 -8.40 -38.44
C ASN A 172 14.53 -7.49 -37.24
N ALA A 173 15.69 -6.86 -37.23
CA ALA A 173 16.07 -5.89 -36.19
C ALA A 173 15.40 -4.52 -36.39
N GLU A 174 14.80 -4.30 -37.57
CA GLU A 174 14.20 -3.01 -37.96
C GLU A 174 15.19 -1.84 -37.74
N ASP A 175 16.46 -2.07 -38.10
CA ASP A 175 17.56 -1.10 -37.91
C ASP A 175 17.26 0.25 -38.59
N GLU A 176 16.35 0.27 -39.57
CA GLU A 176 15.86 1.47 -40.25
C GLU A 176 15.10 2.44 -39.35
N LEU A 177 14.51 1.99 -38.24
CA LEU A 177 13.78 2.85 -37.28
C LEU A 177 14.71 3.79 -36.51
N VAL A 178 16.01 3.48 -36.46
CA VAL A 178 17.03 4.31 -35.78
C VAL A 178 17.44 5.50 -36.67
N VAL A 179 17.17 5.43 -37.96
CA VAL A 179 17.53 6.47 -38.92
C VAL A 179 16.33 7.40 -39.11
N PHE A 180 16.54 8.69 -38.92
CA PHE A 180 15.52 9.69 -39.18
C PHE A 180 15.03 9.62 -40.64
N LYS A 181 13.71 9.56 -40.81
CA LYS A 181 13.03 9.61 -42.10
C LYS A 181 11.91 10.64 -42.01
N LEU A 182 11.69 11.36 -43.11
CA LEU A 182 10.56 12.27 -43.20
C LEU A 182 9.26 11.46 -43.19
N ASP A 183 8.42 11.69 -42.19
CA ASP A 183 7.10 11.09 -42.11
C ASP A 183 6.07 12.00 -42.81
N PRO A 184 5.42 11.55 -43.90
CA PRO A 184 4.38 12.34 -44.56
C PRO A 184 3.18 12.62 -43.65
N ASP A 185 2.91 11.76 -42.66
CA ASP A 185 1.78 11.85 -41.74
C ASP A 185 2.20 12.34 -40.34
N PHE A 186 3.36 12.99 -40.23
CA PHE A 186 3.96 13.43 -38.97
C PHE A 186 2.96 14.16 -38.04
N LEU A 187 2.21 15.13 -38.57
CA LEU A 187 1.25 15.91 -37.78
C LEU A 187 0.11 15.05 -37.19
N GLU A 188 -0.32 14.01 -37.91
CA GLU A 188 -1.36 13.11 -37.43
C GLU A 188 -0.80 12.14 -36.38
N ASN A 189 0.41 11.61 -36.62
CA ASN A 189 1.07 10.70 -35.70
C ASN A 189 1.47 11.38 -34.38
N GLU A 190 1.95 12.62 -34.43
CA GLU A 190 2.28 13.42 -33.26
C GLU A 190 1.03 13.65 -32.39
N LYS A 191 -0.10 14.00 -33.03
CA LYS A 191 -1.37 14.17 -32.34
C LYS A 191 -1.84 12.88 -31.67
N ARG A 192 -1.76 11.74 -32.38
CA ARG A 192 -2.11 10.43 -31.80
C ARG A 192 -1.21 10.07 -30.62
N TYR A 193 0.07 10.43 -30.69
CA TYR A 193 1.01 10.20 -29.58
C TYR A 193 0.66 11.06 -28.36
N GLU A 194 0.38 12.35 -28.55
CA GLU A 194 -0.04 13.24 -27.46
C GLU A 194 -1.38 12.80 -26.83
N ASP A 195 -2.37 12.40 -27.63
CA ASP A 195 -3.63 11.85 -27.13
C ASP A 195 -3.40 10.58 -26.27
N LEU A 196 -2.49 9.70 -26.72
CA LEU A 196 -2.11 8.49 -25.99
C LEU A 196 -1.35 8.83 -24.69
N LYS A 197 -0.42 9.78 -24.74
CA LYS A 197 0.34 10.27 -23.59
C LYS A 197 -0.59 10.84 -22.51
N LYS A 198 -1.56 11.66 -22.89
CA LYS A 198 -2.62 12.17 -21.99
C LYS A 198 -3.46 11.04 -21.39
N THR A 199 -3.77 10.02 -22.18
CA THR A 199 -4.52 8.85 -21.69
C THR A 199 -3.71 8.05 -20.65
N ILE A 200 -2.39 7.93 -20.83
CA ILE A 200 -1.52 7.15 -19.93
C ILE A 200 -1.17 7.92 -18.65
N LEU A 201 -0.88 9.23 -18.77
CA LEU A 201 -0.38 10.05 -17.65
C LEU A 201 -1.47 10.86 -16.95
N GLY A 202 -2.64 11.03 -17.58
CA GLY A 202 -3.71 11.92 -17.12
C GLY A 202 -3.49 13.39 -17.51
N ASP A 203 -4.55 14.20 -17.42
CA ASP A 203 -4.55 15.62 -17.78
C ASP A 203 -3.69 16.51 -16.85
N GLU A 204 -3.23 15.98 -15.70
CA GLU A 204 -2.39 16.72 -14.75
C GLU A 204 -0.93 16.87 -15.22
N ALA A 205 -0.53 16.23 -16.32
CA ALA A 205 0.79 16.37 -16.92
C ALA A 205 0.95 17.63 -17.81
N ASP A 206 -0.14 18.37 -18.08
CA ASP A 206 -0.15 19.60 -18.92
C ASP A 206 0.00 20.90 -18.10
N GLY A 207 0.38 20.80 -16.82
CA GLY A 207 0.61 21.93 -15.91
C GLY A 207 2.02 22.53 -15.93
N GLY A 208 2.82 22.25 -16.97
CA GLY A 208 4.21 22.69 -17.06
C GLY A 208 4.61 23.11 -18.48
N ASP A 209 4.51 24.42 -18.71
CA ASP A 209 5.14 25.22 -19.78
C ASP A 209 4.83 24.89 -21.25
N ASP A 210 3.88 25.66 -21.79
CA ASP A 210 4.04 26.28 -23.12
C ASP A 210 4.21 27.80 -22.90
N ASP A 211 5.46 28.26 -22.78
CA ASP A 211 5.81 29.63 -23.17
C ASP A 211 7.25 29.70 -23.71
N GLU A 212 7.38 30.42 -24.81
CA GLU A 212 8.48 30.36 -25.76
C GLU A 212 9.87 30.75 -25.22
N SER A 213 10.87 30.01 -25.73
CA SER A 213 12.26 30.38 -25.99
C SER A 213 12.86 31.61 -25.29
N SER A 214 13.94 31.40 -24.53
CA SER A 214 15.15 32.23 -24.59
C SER A 214 16.34 31.52 -23.97
N GLN A 215 17.39 31.38 -24.77
CA GLN A 215 18.72 30.92 -24.38
C GLN A 215 19.26 31.72 -23.19
N LYS A 216 19.84 31.02 -22.21
CA LYS A 216 21.04 31.43 -21.49
C LYS A 216 21.69 30.20 -20.84
N GLU A 217 22.89 29.89 -21.31
CA GLU A 217 23.85 29.06 -20.60
C GLU A 217 24.20 29.77 -19.29
N GLU A 218 24.22 29.02 -18.17
CA GLU A 218 25.14 29.24 -17.06
C GLU A 218 25.19 27.97 -16.18
N GLU A 219 26.38 27.74 -15.62
CA GLU A 219 26.92 26.51 -15.06
C GLU A 219 26.39 26.14 -13.66
N GLU A 220 26.57 24.86 -13.32
CA GLU A 220 26.68 24.21 -12.00
C GLU A 220 26.12 24.92 -10.74
N ASP A 221 25.17 24.29 -10.06
CA ASP A 221 25.45 23.73 -8.72
C ASP A 221 24.43 22.65 -8.32
N GLY A 222 24.90 21.67 -7.55
CA GLY A 222 24.13 20.54 -7.09
C GLY A 222 23.20 20.88 -5.92
N GLU A 223 21.91 21.05 -6.21
CA GLU A 223 20.87 20.90 -5.20
C GLU A 223 20.14 19.58 -5.41
N GLN A 224 20.18 18.73 -4.37
CA GLN A 224 19.33 17.55 -4.27
C GLN A 224 17.87 17.97 -4.45
N MET A 225 17.30 17.71 -5.63
CA MET A 225 15.86 17.68 -5.84
C MET A 225 15.29 16.64 -4.87
N ARG A 226 14.79 17.11 -3.72
CA ARG A 226 13.86 16.34 -2.91
C ARG A 226 12.57 16.30 -3.73
N ILE A 227 12.37 15.21 -4.44
CA ILE A 227 11.10 14.92 -5.11
C ILE A 227 10.05 14.95 -4.00
N ALA A 228 9.21 15.98 -4.02
CA ALA A 228 8.02 16.01 -3.19
C ALA A 228 7.03 15.03 -3.84
N ASP A 229 6.87 13.87 -3.20
CA ASP A 229 5.89 12.87 -3.61
C ASP A 229 4.48 13.42 -3.33
N GLU A 230 3.87 14.04 -4.33
CA GLU A 230 2.48 14.51 -4.29
C GLU A 230 1.48 13.42 -4.69
N THR A 231 1.94 12.20 -5.00
CA THR A 231 1.09 11.15 -5.57
C THR A 231 0.44 10.21 -4.54
N GLU A 232 0.77 10.34 -3.25
CA GLU A 232 0.26 9.49 -2.15
C GLU A 232 0.29 7.96 -2.46
N THR A 233 1.08 7.50 -3.45
CA THR A 233 1.03 6.13 -3.95
C THR A 233 1.51 5.13 -2.90
N ASP A 234 2.50 5.53 -2.11
CA ASP A 234 3.00 4.77 -0.97
C ASP A 234 1.92 4.63 0.12
N LEU A 235 1.10 5.67 0.32
CA LEU A 235 -0.03 5.64 1.25
C LEU A 235 -1.14 4.70 0.76
N VAL A 236 -1.47 4.73 -0.53
CA VAL A 236 -2.48 3.82 -1.13
C VAL A 236 -2.03 2.36 -1.05
N ASN A 237 -0.75 2.08 -1.33
CA ASN A 237 -0.18 0.74 -1.21
C ASN A 237 -0.18 0.24 0.24
N LEU A 238 0.17 1.12 1.18
CA LEU A 238 0.09 0.82 2.61
C LEU A 238 -1.36 0.51 3.02
N ARG A 239 -2.33 1.34 2.62
CA ARG A 239 -3.77 1.12 2.87
C ARG A 239 -4.23 -0.24 2.34
N ARG A 240 -3.86 -0.59 1.10
CA ARG A 240 -4.19 -1.87 0.46
C ARG A 240 -3.60 -3.05 1.25
N SER A 241 -2.34 -2.94 1.66
CA SER A 241 -1.65 -3.97 2.45
C SER A 241 -2.32 -4.21 3.82
N ILE A 242 -2.68 -3.14 4.52
CA ILE A 242 -3.39 -3.20 5.81
C ILE A 242 -4.77 -3.84 5.62
N TYR A 243 -5.54 -3.39 4.63
CA TYR A 243 -6.86 -3.96 4.29
C TYR A 243 -6.79 -5.46 4.03
N LEU A 244 -5.89 -5.90 3.13
CA LEU A 244 -5.74 -7.30 2.78
C LEU A 244 -5.30 -8.14 3.98
N THR A 245 -4.44 -7.61 4.85
CA THR A 245 -4.00 -8.29 6.07
C THR A 245 -5.17 -8.50 7.04
N ILE A 246 -6.01 -7.48 7.22
CA ILE A 246 -7.21 -7.54 8.08
C ILE A 246 -8.24 -8.53 7.53
N MET A 247 -8.46 -8.54 6.22
CA MET A 247 -9.49 -9.36 5.57
C MET A 247 -9.08 -10.82 5.35
N SER A 248 -7.78 -11.08 5.18
CA SER A 248 -7.26 -12.45 4.98
C SER A 248 -7.04 -13.21 6.28
N SER A 249 -7.01 -12.53 7.42
CA SER A 249 -6.80 -13.15 8.73
C SER A 249 -8.11 -13.65 9.31
N VAL A 250 -8.08 -14.88 9.85
CA VAL A 250 -9.29 -15.51 10.42
C VAL A 250 -9.51 -15.03 11.86
N ASP A 251 -8.42 -14.83 12.61
CA ASP A 251 -8.47 -14.42 14.01
C ASP A 251 -7.75 -13.07 14.24
N PHE A 252 -8.23 -12.31 15.23
CA PHE A 252 -7.71 -10.97 15.53
C PHE A 252 -6.28 -11.04 16.06
N GLU A 253 -5.87 -12.15 16.69
CA GLU A 253 -4.50 -12.30 17.15
C GLU A 253 -3.50 -12.45 16.01
N GLU A 254 -3.87 -13.24 15.00
CA GLU A 254 -3.09 -13.44 13.78
C GLU A 254 -2.99 -12.12 12.99
N ALA A 255 -4.12 -11.42 12.82
CA ALA A 255 -4.17 -10.12 12.16
C ALA A 255 -3.27 -9.12 12.87
N GLY A 256 -3.37 -9.01 14.20
CA GLY A 256 -2.53 -8.11 14.99
C GLY A 256 -1.05 -8.41 14.85
N HIS A 257 -0.66 -9.69 14.86
CA HIS A 257 0.74 -10.07 14.68
C HIS A 257 1.27 -9.72 13.27
N LYS A 258 0.50 -9.99 12.22
CA LYS A 258 0.89 -9.64 10.84
C LYS A 258 0.97 -8.13 10.63
N LEU A 259 0.02 -7.37 11.18
CA LEU A 259 0.02 -5.91 11.09
C LEU A 259 1.25 -5.28 11.75
N LEU A 260 1.71 -5.82 12.88
CA LEU A 260 2.94 -5.36 13.54
C LEU A 260 4.23 -5.71 12.77
N GLN A 261 4.19 -6.69 11.86
CA GLN A 261 5.34 -7.02 11.00
C GLN A 261 5.48 -6.08 9.80
N ILE A 262 4.43 -5.33 9.48
CA ILE A 262 4.48 -4.28 8.46
C ILE A 262 5.37 -3.15 9.02
N LYS A 263 6.44 -2.81 8.30
CA LYS A 263 7.33 -1.72 8.68
C LYS A 263 6.64 -0.39 8.39
N LEU A 264 6.00 0.19 9.41
CA LEU A 264 5.42 1.51 9.35
C LEU A 264 6.52 2.58 9.47
N GLY A 265 6.52 3.54 8.55
CA GLY A 265 7.30 4.77 8.66
C GLY A 265 6.69 5.74 9.68
N PRO A 266 7.46 6.73 10.18
CA PRO A 266 6.96 7.69 11.16
C PRO A 266 5.78 8.50 10.59
N GLY A 267 4.61 8.41 11.24
CA GLY A 267 3.38 9.09 10.82
C GLY A 267 2.37 8.20 10.10
N GLN A 268 2.78 7.00 9.68
CA GLN A 268 1.91 6.02 9.00
C GLN A 268 1.04 5.21 9.97
N GLU A 269 1.27 5.32 11.28
CA GLU A 269 0.46 4.65 12.31
C GLU A 269 -1.00 5.11 12.29
N MET A 270 -1.24 6.38 11.93
CA MET A 270 -2.59 6.93 11.76
C MET A 270 -3.35 6.22 10.64
N GLU A 271 -2.65 5.83 9.58
CA GLU A 271 -3.26 5.16 8.43
C GLU A 271 -3.77 3.77 8.81
N LEU A 272 -3.03 3.07 9.67
CA LEU A 272 -3.46 1.78 10.21
C LEU A 272 -4.71 1.89 11.06
N CYS A 273 -4.78 2.89 11.95
CA CYS A 273 -5.97 3.15 12.75
C CYS A 273 -7.19 3.52 11.89
N THR A 274 -6.97 4.37 10.87
CA THR A 274 -8.03 4.83 9.95
C THR A 274 -8.56 3.68 9.10
N MET A 275 -7.68 2.90 8.47
CA MET A 275 -8.08 1.74 7.67
C MET A 275 -8.82 0.68 8.47
N LEU A 276 -8.39 0.39 9.71
CA LEU A 276 -9.10 -0.56 10.57
C LEU A 276 -10.55 -0.10 10.84
N LEU A 277 -10.71 1.20 11.09
CA LEU A 277 -12.01 1.80 11.37
C LEU A 277 -12.90 1.84 10.12
N GLU A 278 -12.34 2.15 8.95
CA GLU A 278 -13.05 2.10 7.68
C GLU A 278 -13.53 0.69 7.36
N CYS A 279 -12.69 -0.34 7.52
CA CYS A 279 -13.07 -1.74 7.36
C CYS A 279 -14.25 -2.10 8.27
N ALA A 280 -14.17 -1.73 9.55
CA ALA A 280 -15.24 -1.96 10.51
C ALA A 280 -16.54 -1.25 10.10
N SER A 281 -16.45 -0.03 9.57
CA SER A 281 -17.62 0.78 9.19
C SER A 281 -18.39 0.20 7.98
N GLN A 282 -17.69 -0.43 7.03
CA GLN A 282 -18.25 -0.92 5.76
C GLN A 282 -18.95 -2.28 5.88
N GLU A 283 -18.81 -2.97 7.02
CA GLU A 283 -19.46 -4.26 7.25
C GLU A 283 -20.98 -4.12 7.38
N LYS A 284 -21.74 -5.12 6.89
CA LYS A 284 -23.21 -5.10 7.03
C LYS A 284 -23.67 -5.23 8.49
N THR A 285 -22.86 -5.86 9.33
CA THR A 285 -23.12 -6.06 10.75
C THR A 285 -21.80 -6.02 11.49
N TYR A 286 -21.77 -5.28 12.61
CA TYR A 286 -20.56 -5.14 13.40
C TYR A 286 -20.00 -6.49 13.87
N ARG A 287 -18.72 -6.73 13.57
CA ARG A 287 -17.99 -7.90 14.06
C ARG A 287 -17.09 -7.50 15.21
N ARG A 288 -17.19 -8.22 16.33
CA ARG A 288 -16.35 -8.01 17.52
C ARG A 288 -14.85 -8.13 17.24
N TYR A 289 -14.48 -8.85 16.18
CA TYR A 289 -13.13 -8.96 15.63
C TYR A 289 -12.42 -7.59 15.55
N TYR A 290 -13.08 -6.56 15.00
CA TYR A 290 -12.46 -5.24 14.82
C TYR A 290 -12.17 -4.55 16.17
N GLY A 291 -13.10 -4.62 17.12
CA GLY A 291 -12.90 -4.06 18.47
C GLY A 291 -11.77 -4.75 19.23
N LEU A 292 -11.67 -6.08 19.13
CA LEU A 292 -10.58 -6.86 19.74
C LEU A 292 -9.21 -6.55 19.11
N LEU A 293 -9.17 -6.37 17.78
CA LEU A 293 -7.94 -5.97 17.09
C LEU A 293 -7.49 -4.55 17.49
N GLY A 294 -8.42 -3.59 17.52
CA GLY A 294 -8.13 -2.23 17.99
C GLY A 294 -7.68 -2.18 19.44
N GLN A 295 -8.32 -2.96 20.32
CA GLN A 295 -7.93 -3.10 21.72
C GLN A 295 -6.49 -3.61 21.85
N LYS A 296 -6.14 -4.66 21.09
CA LYS A 296 -4.80 -5.26 21.12
C LYS A 296 -3.75 -4.22 20.70
N LEU A 297 -3.99 -3.47 19.62
CA LEU A 297 -3.09 -2.41 19.16
C LEU A 297 -2.87 -1.33 20.22
N CYS A 298 -3.94 -0.85 20.87
CA CYS A 298 -3.85 0.13 21.95
C CYS A 298 -3.03 -0.39 23.15
N MET A 299 -3.16 -1.68 23.48
CA MET A 299 -2.43 -2.29 24.61
C MET A 299 -0.95 -2.56 24.31
N ILE A 300 -0.56 -2.65 23.04
CA ILE A 300 0.83 -2.90 22.64
C ILE A 300 1.65 -1.62 22.66
N ASN A 301 1.13 -0.53 22.09
CA ASN A 301 1.85 0.73 21.99
C ASN A 301 0.89 1.91 22.19
N ARG A 302 1.27 2.81 23.10
CA ARG A 302 0.52 4.03 23.42
C ARG A 302 0.32 4.95 22.22
N VAL A 303 1.20 4.89 21.22
CA VAL A 303 1.04 5.64 19.96
C VAL A 303 -0.30 5.31 19.28
N TYR A 304 -0.72 4.05 19.26
CA TYR A 304 -2.01 3.67 18.67
C TYR A 304 -3.19 4.16 19.51
N GLN A 305 -3.04 4.21 20.84
CA GLN A 305 -4.05 4.80 21.71
C GLN A 305 -4.29 6.26 21.33
N ASP A 306 -3.21 7.06 21.26
CA ASP A 306 -3.28 8.47 20.87
C ASP A 306 -3.88 8.64 19.46
N LYS A 307 -3.53 7.77 18.49
CA LYS A 307 -4.10 7.80 17.14
C LYS A 307 -5.57 7.43 17.07
N PHE A 308 -6.03 6.47 17.86
CA PHE A 308 -7.46 6.17 17.94
C PHE A 308 -8.26 7.28 18.64
N GLU A 309 -7.66 8.05 19.56
CA GLU A 309 -8.27 9.28 20.09
C GLU A 309 -8.45 10.33 18.99
N GLU A 310 -7.42 10.57 18.17
CA GLU A 310 -7.51 11.47 17.01
C GLU A 310 -8.59 11.01 16.02
N CYS A 311 -8.63 9.70 15.69
CA CYS A 311 -9.68 9.13 14.83
C CYS A 311 -11.08 9.34 15.42
N PHE A 312 -11.25 9.21 16.73
CA PHE A 312 -12.53 9.40 17.39
C PHE A 312 -13.08 10.82 17.15
N VAL A 313 -12.25 11.83 17.38
CA VAL A 313 -12.64 13.24 17.20
C VAL A 313 -12.97 13.53 15.73
N GLN A 314 -12.15 13.03 14.80
CA GLN A 314 -12.38 13.19 13.37
C GLN A 314 -13.70 12.56 12.92
N GLN A 315 -13.97 11.31 13.30
CA GLN A 315 -15.21 10.62 12.95
C GLN A 315 -16.44 11.31 13.55
N TYR A 316 -16.35 11.78 14.79
CA TYR A 316 -17.45 12.50 15.41
C TYR A 316 -17.75 13.83 14.69
N SER A 317 -16.73 14.57 14.24
CA SER A 317 -16.92 15.80 13.46
C SER A 317 -17.60 15.57 12.10
N MET A 318 -17.36 14.40 11.48
CA MET A 318 -17.89 14.02 10.18
C MET A 318 -19.13 13.13 10.25
N VAL A 319 -19.72 12.96 11.44
CA VAL A 319 -20.86 12.04 11.68
C VAL A 319 -22.07 12.32 10.79
N HIS A 320 -22.29 13.59 10.42
CA HIS A 320 -23.38 14.03 9.54
C HIS A 320 -23.26 13.52 8.10
N ARG A 321 -22.07 13.06 7.68
CA ARG A 321 -21.82 12.48 6.34
C ARG A 321 -21.92 10.95 6.35
N LEU A 322 -22.04 10.33 7.51
CA LEU A 322 -22.08 8.87 7.65
C LEU A 322 -23.51 8.35 7.52
N GLU A 323 -23.67 7.29 6.73
CA GLU A 323 -24.92 6.54 6.66
C GLU A 323 -25.19 5.79 7.99
N THR A 324 -26.45 5.54 8.30
CA THR A 324 -26.90 4.98 9.59
C THR A 324 -26.17 3.69 9.99
N ASN A 325 -25.90 2.80 9.04
CA ASN A 325 -25.19 1.54 9.31
C ASN A 325 -23.70 1.78 9.65
N LYS A 326 -23.04 2.68 8.90
CA LYS A 326 -21.63 3.03 9.15
C LYS A 326 -21.48 3.68 10.51
N LEU A 327 -22.40 4.59 10.84
CA LEU A 327 -22.47 5.23 12.15
C LEU A 327 -22.65 4.21 13.28
N HIS A 328 -23.55 3.24 13.11
CA HIS A 328 -23.73 2.17 14.10
C HIS A 328 -22.45 1.35 14.29
N ASN A 329 -21.80 0.89 13.22
CA ASN A 329 -20.57 0.09 13.32
C ASN A 329 -19.40 0.87 13.95
N VAL A 330 -19.24 2.16 13.61
CA VAL A 330 -18.21 3.02 14.21
C VAL A 330 -18.49 3.24 15.70
N ALA A 331 -19.75 3.45 16.08
CA ALA A 331 -20.13 3.57 17.49
C ALA A 331 -19.86 2.28 18.27
N MET A 332 -20.16 1.11 17.69
CA MET A 332 -19.84 -0.20 18.27
C MET A 332 -18.34 -0.38 18.50
N PHE A 333 -17.52 0.01 17.52
CA PHE A 333 -16.07 -0.07 17.61
C PHE A 333 -15.52 0.73 18.80
N PHE A 334 -15.89 2.01 18.91
CA PHE A 334 -15.40 2.86 20.00
C PHE A 334 -16.04 2.50 21.35
N ALA A 335 -17.28 2.02 21.38
CA ALA A 335 -17.90 1.51 22.60
C ALA A 335 -17.12 0.30 23.17
N HIS A 336 -16.64 -0.60 22.30
CA HIS A 336 -15.78 -1.71 22.72
C HIS A 336 -14.45 -1.22 23.30
N LEU A 337 -13.79 -0.24 22.66
CA LEU A 337 -12.50 0.29 23.15
C LEU A 337 -12.64 1.00 24.50
N LEU A 338 -13.67 1.81 24.69
CA LEU A 338 -13.95 2.47 25.97
C LEU A 338 -14.38 1.46 27.04
N GLY A 339 -15.21 0.49 26.69
CA GLY A 339 -15.67 -0.56 27.61
C GLY A 339 -14.56 -1.51 28.07
N THR A 340 -13.47 -1.61 27.32
CA THR A 340 -12.28 -2.41 27.68
C THR A 340 -11.14 -1.58 28.28
N ASP A 341 -11.38 -0.30 28.58
CA ASP A 341 -10.37 0.67 29.05
C ASP A 341 -9.14 0.76 28.11
N ALA A 342 -9.31 0.43 26.82
CA ALA A 342 -8.26 0.55 25.81
C ALA A 342 -8.10 2.00 25.33
N LEU A 343 -9.20 2.76 25.32
CA LEU A 343 -9.19 4.21 25.15
C LEU A 343 -9.58 4.90 26.46
N PRO A 344 -8.94 6.02 26.80
CA PRO A 344 -9.31 6.79 27.97
C PRO A 344 -10.63 7.55 27.76
N TRP A 345 -11.35 7.77 28.85
CA TRP A 345 -12.71 8.27 28.83
C TRP A 345 -12.81 9.79 28.58
N HIS A 346 -11.71 10.54 28.70
CA HIS A 346 -11.68 11.97 28.41
C HIS A 346 -12.05 12.30 26.96
N VAL A 347 -11.91 11.33 26.06
CA VAL A 347 -12.32 11.44 24.66
C VAL A 347 -13.83 11.72 24.52
N LEU A 348 -14.64 11.32 25.51
CA LEU A 348 -16.07 11.60 25.55
C LEU A 348 -16.39 13.08 25.76
N ALA A 349 -15.44 13.91 26.21
CA ALA A 349 -15.62 15.35 26.36
C ALA A 349 -15.93 16.06 25.04
N TYR A 350 -15.45 15.50 23.93
CA TYR A 350 -15.66 16.03 22.59
C TYR A 350 -17.04 15.69 22.00
N ILE A 351 -17.84 14.86 22.68
CA ILE A 351 -19.13 14.37 22.17
C ILE A 351 -20.28 15.18 22.74
N TRP A 352 -21.11 15.70 21.84
CA TRP A 352 -22.50 15.98 22.14
C TRP A 352 -23.34 14.73 21.84
N LEU A 353 -23.52 13.89 22.88
CA LEU A 353 -24.48 12.78 22.99
C LEU A 353 -24.23 11.49 22.14
N GLY A 354 -23.95 10.38 22.85
CA GLY A 354 -23.85 9.03 22.26
C GLY A 354 -23.71 7.85 23.25
N CYS A 355 -24.48 7.79 24.36
CA CYS A 355 -24.24 6.79 25.42
C CYS A 355 -24.98 5.44 25.28
N ARG A 356 -25.82 5.24 24.26
CA ARG A 356 -26.65 4.02 24.11
C ARG A 356 -25.81 2.74 24.08
N GLU A 357 -24.82 2.72 23.19
CA GLU A 357 -24.01 1.54 22.87
C GLU A 357 -23.03 1.17 23.98
N LEU A 358 -22.53 2.19 24.69
CA LEU A 358 -21.69 2.01 25.88
C LEU A 358 -22.40 1.20 26.97
N SER A 359 -23.72 1.40 27.10
CA SER A 359 -24.51 0.70 28.10
C SER A 359 -24.69 -0.79 27.82
N GLU A 360 -24.73 -1.19 26.53
CA GLU A 360 -24.87 -2.59 26.13
C GLU A 360 -23.57 -3.37 26.42
N HIS A 361 -22.41 -2.72 26.29
CA HIS A 361 -21.11 -3.34 26.56
C HIS A 361 -20.69 -3.35 28.05
N LEU A 362 -20.89 -2.25 28.78
CA LEU A 362 -20.46 -2.14 30.18
C LEU A 362 -21.54 -2.57 31.19
N GLY A 363 -22.80 -2.53 30.79
CA GLY A 363 -23.94 -2.57 31.69
C GLY A 363 -24.20 -1.21 32.38
N VAL A 364 -25.48 -0.91 32.60
CA VAL A 364 -25.95 0.41 33.07
C VAL A 364 -25.39 0.79 34.45
N GLN A 365 -25.13 -0.17 35.33
CA GLN A 365 -24.58 0.09 36.68
C GLN A 365 -23.11 0.53 36.65
N ARG A 366 -22.25 -0.18 35.92
CA ARG A 366 -20.83 0.21 35.78
C ARG A 366 -20.67 1.52 35.03
N LEU A 367 -21.52 1.76 34.04
CA LEU A 367 -21.56 3.02 33.33
C LEU A 367 -21.89 4.18 34.29
N LYS A 368 -22.87 3.99 35.19
CA LYS A 368 -23.23 4.98 36.22
C LYS A 368 -22.07 5.27 37.17
N GLU A 369 -21.40 4.24 37.67
CA GLU A 369 -20.26 4.38 38.59
C GLU A 369 -19.10 5.18 37.97
N ARG A 370 -18.80 4.96 36.69
CA ARG A 370 -17.73 5.68 35.97
C ARG A 370 -18.12 7.11 35.61
N VAL A 371 -19.38 7.35 35.25
CA VAL A 371 -19.91 8.69 34.95
C VAL A 371 -19.98 9.57 36.20
N SER A 372 -20.27 8.98 37.37
CA SER A 372 -20.33 9.69 38.64
C SER A 372 -18.95 9.91 39.30
N ASP A 373 -17.83 9.59 38.64
CA ASP A 373 -16.48 9.78 39.19
C ASP A 373 -16.13 11.30 39.28
N PRO A 374 -15.81 11.84 40.47
CA PRO A 374 -15.44 13.23 40.67
C PRO A 374 -14.31 13.74 39.76
N SER A 375 -13.38 12.88 39.36
CA SER A 375 -12.23 13.25 38.53
C SER A 375 -12.57 13.47 37.05
N LEU A 376 -13.62 12.81 36.56
CA LEU A 376 -14.04 12.84 35.15
C LEU A 376 -15.23 13.81 34.90
N HIS A 377 -15.75 14.45 35.94
CA HIS A 377 -16.89 15.36 35.85
C HIS A 377 -16.66 16.54 34.88
N ALA A 378 -15.43 17.07 34.81
CA ALA A 378 -15.07 18.14 33.88
C ALA A 378 -15.17 17.67 32.42
N ASP A 379 -14.79 16.43 32.15
CA ASP A 379 -14.85 15.83 30.83
C ASP A 379 -16.30 15.50 30.42
N PHE A 380 -17.21 15.30 31.38
CA PHE A 380 -18.62 15.01 31.11
C PHE A 380 -19.55 16.24 31.07
N GLU A 381 -19.02 17.45 31.22
CA GLU A 381 -19.83 18.69 31.26
C GLU A 381 -20.65 18.90 29.97
N SER A 382 -20.12 18.47 28.82
CA SER A 382 -20.80 18.51 27.52
C SER A 382 -21.97 17.51 27.41
N ILE A 383 -21.84 16.35 28.07
CA ILE A 383 -22.84 15.26 28.04
C ILE A 383 -23.94 15.49 29.09
N PHE A 384 -23.56 16.04 30.24
CA PHE A 384 -24.43 16.31 31.38
C PHE A 384 -24.42 17.80 31.73
N PRO A 385 -24.98 18.66 30.84
CA PRO A 385 -24.96 20.10 31.00
C PRO A 385 -25.70 20.55 32.26
N ARG A 386 -24.99 21.32 33.10
CA ARG A 386 -25.49 21.99 34.32
C ARG A 386 -25.61 23.52 34.16
N ASP A 387 -25.43 23.99 32.93
CA ASP A 387 -25.34 25.40 32.51
C ASP A 387 -26.71 26.08 32.40
N SER A 388 -27.70 25.43 31.76
CA SER A 388 -29.03 25.97 31.55
C SER A 388 -30.13 24.93 31.78
N PRO A 389 -31.27 25.31 32.37
CA PRO A 389 -32.40 24.39 32.58
C PRO A 389 -32.94 23.77 31.28
N LYS A 390 -32.74 24.44 30.13
CA LYS A 390 -33.15 23.92 28.82
C LYS A 390 -32.24 22.78 28.36
N ASN A 391 -30.92 22.96 28.47
CA ASN A 391 -29.93 21.95 28.08
C ASN A 391 -29.98 20.74 29.01
N THR A 392 -30.15 20.96 30.32
CA THR A 392 -30.33 19.89 31.30
C THR A 392 -31.59 19.06 31.01
N ARG A 393 -32.73 19.71 30.67
CA ARG A 393 -33.95 18.98 30.25
C ARG A 393 -33.76 18.21 28.95
N PHE A 394 -33.06 18.79 27.98
CA PHE A 394 -32.76 18.12 26.72
C PHE A 394 -31.93 16.84 26.93
N SER A 395 -30.85 16.93 27.71
CA SER A 395 -30.02 15.77 28.06
C SER A 395 -30.81 14.69 28.81
N ILE A 396 -31.63 15.08 29.80
CA ILE A 396 -32.52 14.14 30.51
C ILE A 396 -33.48 13.44 29.53
N ASN A 397 -34.16 14.20 28.67
CA ASN A 397 -35.14 13.64 27.74
C ASN A 397 -34.49 12.71 26.71
N PHE A 398 -33.31 13.07 26.19
CA PHE A 398 -32.56 12.27 25.25
C PHE A 398 -32.12 10.93 25.83
N PHE A 399 -31.51 10.92 27.02
CA PHE A 399 -31.11 9.64 27.64
C PHE A 399 -32.29 8.79 28.07
N THR A 400 -33.41 9.43 28.42
CA THR A 400 -34.65 8.69 28.72
C THR A 400 -35.26 8.06 27.46
N SER A 401 -35.25 8.75 26.31
CA SER A 401 -35.76 8.21 25.04
C SER A 401 -34.89 7.08 24.48
N ILE A 402 -33.61 7.05 24.84
CA ILE A 402 -32.63 6.02 24.47
C ILE A 402 -32.65 4.82 25.43
N GLY A 403 -33.44 4.85 26.50
CA GLY A 403 -33.55 3.75 27.47
C GLY A 403 -32.52 3.80 28.61
N LEU A 404 -31.73 4.88 28.69
CA LEU A 404 -30.70 5.12 29.71
C LEU A 404 -31.10 6.20 30.71
N GLY A 405 -32.35 6.16 31.20
CA GLY A 405 -32.81 7.13 32.20
C GLY A 405 -32.02 7.10 33.51
N GLY A 406 -31.46 5.94 33.89
CA GLY A 406 -30.80 5.72 35.19
C GLY A 406 -29.49 6.48 35.41
N ILE A 407 -28.81 6.89 34.33
CA ILE A 407 -27.58 7.72 34.41
C ILE A 407 -27.90 9.21 34.60
N THR A 408 -29.17 9.63 34.45
CA THR A 408 -29.58 11.05 34.57
C THR A 408 -30.14 11.42 35.95
N GLU A 409 -30.07 10.52 36.94
CA GLU A 409 -30.65 10.75 38.27
C GLU A 409 -30.05 11.96 38.98
N GLU A 410 -28.73 12.17 38.89
CA GLU A 410 -28.05 13.33 39.48
C GLU A 410 -28.47 14.65 38.80
N LEU A 411 -28.65 14.66 37.47
CA LEU A 411 -29.16 15.84 36.75
C LEU A 411 -30.62 16.14 37.06
N ARG A 412 -31.43 15.11 37.29
CA ARG A 412 -32.82 15.29 37.75
C ARG A 412 -32.87 15.90 39.14
N GLY A 413 -31.91 15.53 40.01
CA GLY A 413 -31.68 16.17 41.31
C GLY A 413 -31.27 17.63 41.17
N TYR A 414 -30.28 17.91 40.32
CA TYR A 414 -29.78 19.26 40.04
C TYR A 414 -30.83 20.19 39.42
N LEU A 415 -31.65 19.68 38.49
CA LEU A 415 -32.77 20.42 37.90
C LEU A 415 -33.85 20.78 38.93
N LYS A 416 -34.11 19.89 39.90
CA LYS A 416 -35.02 20.17 41.02
C LYS A 416 -34.46 21.25 41.95
N SER A 417 -33.16 21.21 42.28
CA SER A 417 -32.52 22.25 43.11
C SER A 417 -32.45 23.61 42.40
N MET A 418 -32.19 23.66 41.09
CA MET A 418 -32.22 24.90 40.32
C MET A 418 -33.62 25.54 40.26
N HIS A 419 -34.68 24.72 40.13
CA HIS A 419 -36.05 25.24 40.20
C HIS A 419 -36.43 25.72 41.61
N MET A 420 -35.89 25.12 42.68
CA MET A 420 -36.07 25.63 44.04
C MET A 420 -35.35 26.96 44.25
N GLN A 421 -34.13 27.12 43.74
CA GLN A 421 -33.39 28.41 43.82
C GLN A 421 -34.06 29.51 42.98
N GLN A 422 -34.57 29.20 41.78
CA GLN A 422 -35.33 30.17 40.96
C GLN A 422 -36.70 30.54 41.56
N SER A 423 -37.24 29.74 42.48
CA SER A 423 -38.48 30.08 43.20
C SER A 423 -38.24 30.81 44.53
N GLU A 424 -37.00 30.84 45.02
CA GLU A 424 -36.58 31.62 46.20
C GLU A 424 -36.02 33.01 45.83
N GLU A 425 -35.47 33.19 44.62
CA GLU A 425 -34.91 34.49 44.17
C GLU A 425 -35.93 35.50 43.62
N ASP A 426 -37.22 35.15 43.54
CA ASP A 426 -38.25 36.04 42.97
C ASP A 426 -39.33 36.52 43.97
N PRO A 427 -39.01 37.45 44.89
CA PRO A 427 -39.99 38.35 45.49
C PRO A 427 -40.05 39.72 44.78
N SER A 428 -39.13 40.03 43.86
CA SER A 428 -38.98 41.39 43.30
C SER A 428 -39.82 41.68 42.06
N ASP A 429 -40.23 40.66 41.29
CA ASP A 429 -40.92 40.91 40.01
C ASP A 429 -42.45 41.14 40.12
N GLU A 430 -42.99 41.20 41.35
CA GLU A 430 -44.37 41.65 41.59
C GLU A 430 -44.54 43.18 41.45
N THR A 431 -43.46 43.96 41.60
CA THR A 431 -43.52 45.43 41.51
C THR A 431 -43.48 45.97 40.08
N HIS A 432 -42.82 45.26 39.15
CA HIS A 432 -42.81 45.64 37.74
C HIS A 432 -44.12 45.28 37.01
N ARG A 433 -44.74 44.15 37.34
CA ARG A 433 -46.04 43.74 36.75
C ARG A 433 -47.23 44.60 37.17
N LYS A 434 -47.18 45.26 38.33
CA LYS A 434 -48.26 46.19 38.78
C LYS A 434 -48.18 47.57 38.14
N ARG A 435 -47.03 48.00 37.59
CA ARG A 435 -46.90 49.30 36.91
C ARG A 435 -47.41 49.31 35.47
N GLN A 436 -47.34 48.18 34.75
CA GLN A 436 -47.86 48.10 33.37
C GLN A 436 -49.38 47.92 33.26
N ARG A 437 -50.08 47.53 34.34
CA ARG A 437 -51.55 47.38 34.33
C ARG A 437 -52.35 48.66 34.65
N LYS A 438 -51.69 49.82 34.82
CA LYS A 438 -52.35 51.11 35.11
C LYS A 438 -52.31 52.13 33.95
N CYS A 439 -51.79 51.75 32.78
CA CYS A 439 -51.88 52.56 31.57
C CYS A 439 -52.60 51.76 30.46
N CYS A 440 -53.90 51.53 30.66
CA CYS A 440 -54.90 51.39 29.61
C CYS A 440 -56.13 52.17 30.07
#